data_AF-A4YRN5-F1
#
_entry.id   AF-A4YRN5-F1
#
_cell.length_a   1.000
_cell.length_b   1.000
_cell.length_c   1.000
_cell.angle_alpha   90.00
_cell.angle_beta   90.00
_cell.angle_gamma   90.00
#
_symmetry.space_group_name_H-M   'P 1'
#
loop_
_entity.id
_entity.type
_entity.pdbx_description
1 polymer ?
#
loop_
_entity_poly.entity_id
_entity_poly.type
_entity_poly.pdbx_seq_one_letter_code
_entity_poly.pdbx_strand_id
1 'polypeptide(L)'
;MLFMVIERFKDCDPIPVYRRVRDPGITFPDGLKYLGSWIEPNFDRCFQLMECDDARLLQQWILANARDTGMTFEIVPVVTSAETREVVAPFLDQA
;
A
#
# COMPACT_ATOMS: atom_id res chain seq x y z
N MET A 1 9.39 4.51 7.63
CA MET A 1 9.50 3.12 7.09
C MET A 1 8.67 2.98 5.81
N LEU A 2 9.00 2.04 4.92
CA LEU A 2 8.22 1.76 3.70
C LEU A 2 7.31 0.54 3.88
N PHE A 3 6.10 0.63 3.32
CA PHE A 3 5.11 -0.43 3.29
C PHE A 3 4.56 -0.61 1.88
N MET A 4 4.56 -1.85 1.40
CA MET A 4 3.73 -2.27 0.28
C MET A 4 2.35 -2.63 0.84
N VAL A 5 1.33 -1.93 0.39
CA VAL A 5 -0.07 -2.24 0.67
C VAL A 5 -0.64 -2.91 -0.57
N ILE A 6 -1.06 -4.16 -0.44
CA ILE A 6 -1.73 -4.90 -1.50
C ILE A 6 -3.21 -4.93 -1.16
N GLU A 7 -4.00 -4.18 -1.91
CA GLU A 7 -5.45 -4.17 -1.79
C GLU A 7 -6.06 -5.14 -2.79
N ARG A 8 -7.16 -5.80 -2.41
CA ARG A 8 -8.01 -6.55 -3.35
C ARG A 8 -9.34 -5.86 -3.48
N PHE A 9 -9.74 -5.57 -4.73
CA PHE A 9 -11.06 -5.06 -5.02
C PHE A 9 -12.08 -6.20 -4.88
N LYS A 10 -13.20 -5.91 -4.21
CA LYS A 10 -14.30 -6.86 -4.13
C LYS A 10 -14.81 -7.16 -5.54
N ASP A 11 -14.93 -8.44 -5.87
CA ASP A 11 -15.47 -8.93 -7.16
C ASP A 11 -14.75 -8.37 -8.40
N CYS A 12 -13.47 -8.02 -8.28
CA CYS A 12 -12.69 -7.33 -9.31
C CYS A 12 -13.35 -6.02 -9.81
N ASP A 13 -14.13 -5.35 -8.95
CA ASP A 13 -14.79 -4.08 -9.27
C ASP A 13 -14.14 -2.91 -8.52
N PRO A 14 -13.33 -2.08 -9.20
CA PRO A 14 -12.70 -0.93 -8.59
C PRO A 14 -13.63 0.28 -8.50
N ILE A 15 -14.78 0.28 -9.18
CA ILE A 15 -15.66 1.46 -9.31
C ILE A 15 -16.10 2.05 -7.97
N PRO A 16 -16.49 1.27 -6.94
CA PRO A 16 -16.83 1.81 -5.63
C PRO A 16 -15.69 2.62 -5.01
N VAL A 17 -14.46 2.13 -5.16
CA VAL A 17 -13.25 2.78 -4.64
C VAL A 17 -12.94 4.05 -5.42
N TYR A 18 -13.02 4.02 -6.75
CA TYR A 18 -12.78 5.21 -7.55
C TYR A 18 -13.83 6.31 -7.34
N ARG A 19 -15.09 5.94 -7.05
CA ARG A 19 -16.11 6.91 -6.60
C ARG A 19 -15.72 7.55 -5.25
N ARG A 20 -15.18 6.77 -4.30
CA ARG A 20 -14.64 7.28 -3.02
C ARG A 20 -13.52 8.30 -3.24
N VAL A 21 -12.56 7.96 -4.10
CA VAL A 21 -11.44 8.84 -4.42
C VAL A 21 -11.92 10.17 -5.04
N ARG A 22 -12.94 10.12 -5.91
CA ARG A 22 -13.47 11.30 -6.60
C ARG A 22 -14.37 12.18 -5.74
N ASP A 23 -15.32 11.58 -5.00
CA ASP A 23 -16.43 12.32 -4.40
C ASP A 23 -16.09 12.82 -2.97
N PRO A 24 -15.96 11.95 -1.94
CA PRO A 24 -15.53 12.39 -0.61
C PRO A 24 -14.01 12.64 -0.53
N GLY A 25 -13.22 12.11 -1.48
CA GLY A 25 -11.77 12.09 -1.39
C GLY A 25 -11.25 10.97 -0.47
N ILE A 26 -9.93 10.83 -0.43
CA ILE A 26 -9.23 9.91 0.49
C ILE A 26 -8.66 10.72 1.64
N THR A 27 -8.88 10.25 2.86
CA THR A 27 -8.27 10.83 4.05
C THR A 27 -6.94 10.15 4.34
N PHE A 28 -5.87 10.93 4.45
CA PHE A 28 -4.56 10.46 4.89
C PHE A 28 -4.27 11.02 6.30
N PRO A 29 -4.07 10.15 7.32
CA PRO A 29 -3.60 10.59 8.62
C PRO A 29 -2.26 11.32 8.54
N ASP A 30 -2.06 12.31 9.39
CA ASP A 30 -0.78 13.02 9.47
C ASP A 30 0.38 12.04 9.71
N GLY A 31 1.41 12.14 8.88
CA GLY A 31 2.58 11.24 8.91
C GLY A 31 2.46 9.98 8.05
N LEU A 32 1.32 9.73 7.41
CA LEU A 32 1.18 8.71 6.38
C LEU A 32 1.30 9.33 4.98
N LYS A 33 2.34 8.97 4.26
CA LYS A 33 2.59 9.45 2.90
C LYS A 33 2.28 8.38 1.87
N TYR A 34 1.60 8.79 0.81
CA TYR A 34 1.39 7.99 -0.39
C TYR A 34 2.49 8.27 -1.40
N LEU A 35 3.17 7.23 -1.90
CA LEU A 35 4.27 7.37 -2.87
C LEU A 35 3.86 6.98 -4.30
N GLY A 36 2.93 6.03 -4.45
CA GLY A 36 2.47 5.59 -5.77
C GLY A 36 1.61 4.33 -5.69
N SER A 37 0.88 4.05 -6.78
CA SER A 37 0.06 2.85 -6.92
C SER A 37 0.04 2.31 -8.33
N TRP A 38 -0.12 0.99 -8.46
CA TRP A 38 -0.25 0.26 -9.72
C TRP A 38 -1.41 -0.73 -9.62
N ILE A 39 -2.24 -0.79 -10.65
CA ILE A 39 -3.44 -1.63 -10.67
C ILE A 39 -3.22 -2.79 -11.63
N GLU A 40 -3.61 -4.00 -11.23
CA GLU A 40 -3.58 -5.15 -12.14
C GLU A 40 -4.56 -4.94 -13.31
N PRO A 41 -4.20 -5.33 -14.55
CA PRO A 41 -5.07 -5.15 -15.70
C PRO A 41 -6.44 -5.84 -15.60
N ASN A 42 -6.56 -6.85 -14.75
CA ASN A 42 -7.81 -7.57 -14.47
C ASN A 42 -8.62 -6.99 -13.31
N PHE A 43 -8.15 -5.88 -12.71
CA PHE A 43 -8.75 -5.22 -11.55
C PHE A 43 -8.90 -6.08 -10.29
N ASP A 44 -8.13 -7.16 -10.14
CA ASP A 44 -8.13 -7.94 -8.88
C ASP A 44 -7.42 -7.15 -7.77
N ARG A 45 -6.21 -6.64 -8.06
CA ARG A 45 -5.35 -6.00 -7.06
C ARG A 45 -4.91 -4.59 -7.40
N CYS A 46 -4.68 -3.83 -6.33
CA CYS A 46 -3.97 -2.57 -6.30
C CYS A 46 -2.71 -2.74 -5.44
N PHE A 47 -1.56 -2.35 -5.97
CA PHE A 47 -0.29 -2.31 -5.24
C PHE A 47 0.03 -0.86 -4.94
N GLN A 48 0.14 -0.50 -3.65
CA GLN A 48 0.48 0.85 -3.24
C GLN A 48 1.75 0.85 -2.41
N LEU A 49 2.61 1.82 -2.67
CA LEU A 49 3.76 2.09 -1.80
C LEU A 49 3.44 3.26 -0.88
N MET A 50 3.55 3.04 0.42
CA MET A 50 3.28 4.01 1.48
C MET A 50 4.49 4.17 2.39
N GLU A 51 4.66 5.36 2.96
CA GLU A 51 5.72 5.69 3.90
C GLU A 51 5.14 6.26 5.19
N CYS A 52 5.51 5.66 6.33
CA CYS A 52 5.21 6.18 7.66
C CYS A 52 6.14 5.60 8.72
N ASP A 53 6.23 6.27 9.87
CA ASP A 53 7.02 5.80 11.02
C ASP A 53 6.17 5.10 12.11
N ASP A 54 4.84 5.08 11.94
CA ASP A 54 3.90 4.39 12.83
C ASP A 54 2.89 3.58 12.02
N ALA A 55 2.96 2.24 12.12
CA ALA A 55 2.08 1.32 11.39
C ALA A 55 0.59 1.46 11.78
N ARG A 56 0.27 2.07 12.93
CA ARG A 56 -1.13 2.36 13.32
C ARG A 56 -1.79 3.35 12.38
N LEU A 57 -1.01 4.21 11.69
CA LEU A 57 -1.56 5.14 10.71
C LEU A 57 -2.16 4.42 9.50
N LEU A 58 -1.62 3.26 9.10
CA LEU A 58 -2.20 2.42 8.05
C LEU A 58 -3.55 1.83 8.50
N GLN A 59 -3.68 1.42 9.76
CA GLN A 59 -4.95 0.93 10.31
C GLN A 59 -6.01 2.05 10.30
N GLN A 60 -5.64 3.26 10.73
CA GLN A 60 -6.53 4.42 10.70
C GLN A 60 -6.97 4.74 9.26
N TRP A 61 -6.03 4.72 8.31
CA TRP A 61 -6.30 4.95 6.90
C TRP A 61 -7.27 3.90 6.31
N ILE A 62 -7.09 2.61 6.59
CA ILE A 62 -8.03 1.56 6.16
C ILE A 62 -9.43 1.82 6.72
N LEU A 63 -9.50 2.11 8.03
CA LEU A 63 -10.76 2.36 8.71
C LEU A 63 -11.45 3.64 8.24
N ALA A 64 -10.71 4.65 7.78
CA ALA A 64 -11.28 5.89 7.27
C ALA A 64 -11.84 5.73 5.85
N ASN A 65 -11.20 4.91 5.01
CA ASN A 65 -11.45 4.93 3.56
C ASN A 65 -12.18 3.68 3.01
N ALA A 66 -12.11 2.53 3.68
CA ALA A 66 -12.48 1.24 3.09
C ALA A 66 -13.50 0.39 3.88
N ARG A 67 -14.09 0.90 4.98
CA ARG A 67 -14.99 0.11 5.84
C ARG A 67 -16.20 -0.50 5.13
N ASP A 68 -16.71 0.15 4.09
CA ASP A 68 -17.94 -0.18 3.37
C ASP A 68 -17.69 -0.69 1.95
N THR A 69 -16.44 -0.81 1.51
CA THR A 69 -16.09 -1.22 0.14
C THR A 69 -15.99 -2.74 -0.03
N GLY A 70 -15.78 -3.48 1.08
CA GLY A 70 -15.52 -4.91 1.06
C GLY A 70 -14.13 -5.29 0.55
N MET A 71 -13.21 -4.32 0.43
CA MET A 71 -11.82 -4.57 0.09
C MET A 71 -11.11 -5.35 1.20
N THR A 72 -10.11 -6.14 0.82
CA THR A 72 -9.18 -6.77 1.75
C THR A 72 -7.77 -6.22 1.55
N PHE A 73 -6.96 -6.25 2.61
CA PHE A 73 -5.65 -5.62 2.63
C PHE A 73 -4.59 -6.59 3.14
N GLU A 74 -3.43 -6.61 2.48
CA GLU A 74 -2.19 -7.17 2.96
C GLU A 74 -1.17 -6.03 3.09
N ILE A 75 -0.48 -5.96 4.23
CA ILE A 75 0.50 -4.90 4.53
C ILE A 75 1.85 -5.56 4.76
N VAL A 76 2.80 -5.28 3.87
CA VAL A 76 4.14 -5.86 3.90
C VAL A 76 5.17 -4.75 4.11
N PRO A 77 5.96 -4.76 5.21
CA PRO A 77 7.09 -3.84 5.33
C PRO A 77 8.13 -4.18 4.26
N VAL A 78 8.65 -3.15 3.58
CA VAL A 78 9.62 -3.32 2.49
C VAL A 78 10.83 -2.42 2.70
N VAL A 79 11.94 -2.80 2.07
CA VAL A 79 13.20 -2.04 2.02
C VAL A 79 13.51 -1.80 0.56
N THR A 80 14.12 -0.65 0.22
CA THR A 80 14.44 -0.39 -1.19
C THR A 80 15.47 -1.37 -1.70
N SER A 81 15.48 -1.62 -3.02
CA SER A 81 16.51 -2.46 -3.63
C SER A 81 17.91 -1.86 -3.47
N ALA A 82 18.03 -0.53 -3.32
CA ALA A 82 19.31 0.13 -3.11
C ALA A 82 19.89 -0.18 -1.71
N GLU A 83 19.10 0.01 -0.65
CA GLU A 83 19.49 -0.34 0.72
C GLU A 83 19.74 -1.85 0.86
N THR A 84 18.87 -2.67 0.24
CA THR A 84 19.04 -4.13 0.27
C THR A 84 20.36 -4.56 -0.41
N ARG A 85 20.78 -3.87 -1.48
CA ARG A 85 22.08 -4.14 -2.11
C ARG A 85 23.25 -3.90 -1.16
N GLU A 86 23.18 -2.87 -0.32
CA GLU A 86 24.23 -2.59 0.68
C GLU A 86 24.33 -3.70 1.74
N VAL A 87 23.19 -4.26 2.15
CA VAL A 87 23.13 -5.39 3.10
C VAL A 87 23.69 -6.67 2.48
N VAL A 88 23.36 -6.92 1.21
CA VAL A 88 23.74 -8.16 0.51
C VAL A 88 25.21 -8.13 0.05
N ALA A 89 25.74 -6.95 -0.33
CA ALA A 89 27.06 -6.82 -0.96
C ALA A 89 28.21 -7.53 -0.22
N PRO A 90 28.34 -7.46 1.13
CA PRO A 90 29.42 -8.15 1.85
C PRO A 90 29.36 -9.69 1.79
N PHE A 91 28.22 -10.28 1.41
CA PHE A 91 28.01 -11.73 1.40
C PHE A 91 28.13 -12.36 0.00
N LEU A 92 28.24 -11.56 -1.06
CA LEU A 92 28.22 -12.08 -2.44
C LEU A 92 29.39 -13.01 -2.77
N ASP A 93 30.54 -12.79 -2.14
CA ASP A 93 31.79 -13.54 -2.40
C ASP A 93 32.20 -14.45 -1.24
N GLN A 94 31.32 -14.65 -0.24
CA GLN A 94 31.57 -15.57 0.86
C GLN A 94 31.24 -17.00 0.42
N ALA A 95 32.24 -17.69 -0.15
CA ALA A 95 32.19 -19.12 -0.47
C ALA A 95 32.50 -19.99 0.76
#